data_AF-A0A1E3YJB1-F1
#
_entry.id   AF-A0A1E3YJB1-F1
#
_cell.length_a   1.000
_cell.length_b   1.000
_cell.length_c   1.000
_cell.angle_alpha   90.00
_cell.angle_beta   90.00
_cell.angle_gamma   90.00
#
_symmetry.space_group_name_H-M   'P 1'
#
loop_
_entity.id
_entity.type
_entity.pdbx_description
1 polymer ?
#
loop_
_entity_poly.entity_id
_entity_poly.type
_entity_poly.pdbx_seq_one_letter_code
_entity_poly.pdbx_strand_id
1 'polypeptide(L)'
;MEAATTVIRRPELASSSPVAMTDSSRALVVTAVYHLSETGRKASLLEGGDGHAVQRLRVSVPANRLHLVAVNARGEARLKLSPRFEADEGQRIRRIEEPPSYDSPPTIDQLFSEAARNHELDRAYQAERSAGRTKRRDSEREWRNEVAAAFLADPSQRALVHPSPSPKRCVLVTSQGRVQFDAHDDDLPARDVPAEAHRRFRADLQNARARKQTERADGLRVHEERKQAIAAWVATQGSSEQRARHAAGLLPMEEAIEAMTDQAFASLAAYPRYVRDGGRCLQAFLRQSPRYAEAVVAPTDFKSVGRKATTATAAQWAQLQEVQAAVPAASVVLHVRELTWLVDPKAPRLIQHTLVVSQSVGAVVLRREYHAPDA
;
A
#
# COMPACT_ATOMS: atom_id res chain seq x y z
N MET A 1 43.15 30.53 8.39
CA MET A 1 42.17 30.78 9.47
C MET A 1 42.57 29.90 10.63
N GLU A 2 43.25 30.54 11.56
CA GLU A 2 44.05 29.98 12.64
C GLU A 2 43.17 29.37 13.73
N ALA A 3 43.56 28.18 14.18
CA ALA A 3 43.05 27.55 15.40
C ALA A 3 43.78 28.16 16.60
N ALA A 4 43.04 28.86 17.47
CA ALA A 4 43.54 29.37 18.73
C ALA A 4 43.55 28.25 19.78
N THR A 5 44.70 27.62 19.99
CA THR A 5 44.96 26.71 21.11
C THR A 5 45.58 27.53 22.24
N THR A 6 44.80 27.80 23.28
CA THR A 6 45.26 28.55 24.46
C THR A 6 46.17 27.68 25.32
N VAL A 7 47.45 28.04 25.35
CA VAL A 7 48.50 27.51 26.22
C VAL A 7 48.35 28.14 27.61
N ILE A 8 48.10 27.32 28.64
CA ILE A 8 48.21 27.76 30.04
C ILE A 8 49.51 27.21 30.62
N ARG A 9 50.33 28.16 31.09
CA ARG A 9 51.64 27.99 31.72
C ARG A 9 51.57 27.17 33.01
N ARG A 10 52.59 26.32 33.17
CA ARG A 10 53.00 25.61 34.38
C ARG A 10 53.99 26.49 35.16
N PRO A 11 53.91 26.63 36.49
CA PRO A 11 55.07 26.92 37.32
C PRO A 11 55.65 25.61 37.87
N GLU A 12 56.96 25.47 37.71
CA GLU A 12 57.76 24.37 38.22
C GLU A 12 58.07 24.53 39.73
N LEU A 13 58.34 23.36 40.33
CA LEU A 13 59.30 23.11 41.42
C LEU A 13 58.97 23.63 42.83
N ALA A 14 58.27 22.78 43.58
CA ALA A 14 58.73 22.40 44.90
C ALA A 14 58.90 20.88 44.94
N SER A 15 60.15 20.46 44.93
CA SER A 15 60.62 19.09 45.12
C SER A 15 60.37 18.64 46.56
N SER A 16 59.40 17.74 46.74
CA SER A 16 59.40 16.81 47.86
C SER A 16 59.16 15.41 47.28
N SER A 17 60.19 14.58 47.35
CA SER A 17 60.17 13.17 46.94
C SER A 17 58.91 12.46 47.46
N PRO A 18 58.09 11.80 46.61
CA PRO A 18 57.10 10.88 47.13
C PRO A 18 57.83 9.59 47.48
N VAL A 19 57.89 9.34 48.79
CA VAL A 19 58.02 7.99 49.35
C VAL A 19 57.04 7.10 48.59
N ALA A 20 57.55 6.00 48.04
CA ALA A 20 56.74 4.94 47.46
C ALA A 20 55.84 4.35 48.55
N MET A 21 54.66 4.95 48.75
CA MET A 21 53.59 4.42 49.57
C MET A 21 52.64 3.69 48.64
N THR A 22 52.68 2.36 48.75
CA THR A 22 51.63 1.40 48.42
C THR A 22 50.29 2.03 48.00
N ASP A 23 49.93 1.85 46.73
CA ASP A 23 48.67 2.26 46.09
C ASP A 23 47.41 1.60 46.74
N SER A 24 47.59 0.76 47.76
CA SER A 24 46.55 0.07 48.53
C SER A 24 45.90 0.92 49.63
N SER A 25 46.34 2.18 49.84
CA SER A 25 45.84 3.04 50.93
C SER A 25 44.72 4.03 50.52
N ARG A 26 44.38 4.13 49.22
CA ARG A 26 43.29 4.99 48.76
C ARG A 26 41.95 4.27 48.90
N ALA A 27 41.10 4.75 49.82
CA ALA A 27 39.75 4.26 50.01
C ALA A 27 38.72 5.39 49.81
N LEU A 28 37.61 5.07 49.17
CA LEU A 28 36.50 6.00 48.91
C LEU A 28 35.39 5.74 49.94
N VAL A 29 34.98 6.76 50.67
CA VAL A 29 33.82 6.66 51.57
C VAL A 29 32.54 6.76 50.74
N VAL A 30 31.72 5.71 50.77
CA VAL A 30 30.45 5.63 50.03
C VAL A 30 29.29 5.39 50.97
N THR A 31 28.07 5.69 50.51
CA THR A 31 26.84 5.36 51.26
C THR A 31 26.28 4.03 50.77
N ALA A 32 26.15 3.05 51.66
CA ALA A 32 25.36 1.84 51.43
C ALA A 32 23.94 2.07 51.96
N VAL A 33 22.93 1.75 51.13
CA VAL A 33 21.51 1.85 51.49
C VAL A 33 20.91 0.46 51.39
N TYR A 34 20.28 0.01 52.47
CA TYR A 34 19.58 -1.27 52.54
C TYR A 34 18.33 -1.14 53.41
N HIS A 35 17.42 -2.11 53.30
CA HIS A 35 16.21 -2.16 54.11
C HIS A 35 16.30 -3.24 55.20
N LEU A 36 15.63 -3.01 56.33
CA LEU A 36 15.40 -4.02 57.36
C LEU A 36 13.95 -4.48 57.29
N SER A 37 13.75 -5.80 57.35
CA SER A 37 12.42 -6.41 57.48
C SER A 37 11.81 -6.10 58.86
N GLU A 38 10.57 -6.53 59.10
CA GLU A 38 9.97 -6.39 60.43
C GLU A 38 10.82 -7.09 61.52
N THR A 39 11.32 -8.29 61.23
CA THR A 39 12.22 -9.04 62.10
C THR A 39 13.54 -8.28 62.29
N GLY A 40 14.11 -7.74 61.21
CA GLY A 40 15.35 -6.96 61.26
C GLY A 40 15.25 -5.67 62.05
N ARG A 41 14.11 -4.98 61.98
CA ARG A 41 13.85 -3.79 62.80
C ARG A 41 13.78 -4.13 64.29
N LYS A 42 13.10 -5.23 64.65
CA LYS A 42 13.04 -5.72 66.04
C LYS A 42 14.44 -6.09 66.56
N ALA A 43 15.24 -6.79 65.75
CA ALA A 43 16.63 -7.12 66.09
C ALA A 43 17.48 -5.86 66.29
N SER A 44 17.39 -4.88 65.37
CA SER A 44 18.11 -3.62 65.47
C SER A 44 17.77 -2.85 66.75
N LEU A 45 16.50 -2.82 67.17
CA LEU A 45 16.10 -2.18 68.43
C LEU A 45 16.67 -2.89 69.66
N LEU A 46 16.73 -4.22 69.65
CA LEU A 46 17.31 -5.00 70.76
C LEU A 46 18.82 -4.79 70.88
N GLU A 47 19.50 -4.51 69.77
CA GLU A 47 20.93 -4.19 69.71
C GLU A 47 21.25 -2.70 69.97
N GLY A 48 20.23 -1.89 70.28
CA GLY A 48 20.37 -0.46 70.59
C GLY A 48 20.42 0.48 69.37
N GLY A 49 19.98 0.00 68.20
CA GLY A 49 19.83 0.79 66.98
C GLY A 49 18.53 1.62 66.92
N ASP A 50 18.26 2.23 65.76
CA ASP A 50 17.14 3.17 65.56
C ASP A 50 15.81 2.50 65.14
N GLY A 51 15.84 1.20 64.80
CA GLY A 51 14.67 0.45 64.34
C GLY A 51 14.06 0.94 63.02
N HIS A 52 14.73 1.82 62.28
CA HIS A 52 14.21 2.34 61.02
C HIS A 52 14.26 1.28 59.90
N ALA A 53 13.27 1.33 59.01
CA ALA A 53 13.18 0.39 57.89
C ALA A 53 14.27 0.63 56.83
N VAL A 54 14.69 1.87 56.61
CA VAL A 54 15.74 2.23 55.66
C VAL A 54 17.00 2.57 56.42
N GLN A 55 18.06 1.82 56.18
CA GLN A 55 19.35 1.99 56.83
C GLN A 55 20.34 2.65 55.86
N ARG A 56 21.15 3.57 56.39
CA ARG A 56 22.19 4.27 55.63
C ARG A 56 23.51 4.16 56.37
N LEU A 57 24.46 3.43 55.79
CA LEU A 57 25.77 3.20 56.38
C LEU A 57 26.86 3.85 55.52
N ARG A 58 27.80 4.55 56.16
CA ARG A 58 29.03 5.02 55.48
C ARG A 58 30.07 3.91 55.54
N VAL A 59 30.49 3.44 54.38
CA VAL A 59 31.46 2.35 54.23
C VAL A 59 32.68 2.85 53.48
N SER A 60 33.87 2.49 53.94
CA SER A 60 35.13 2.78 53.26
C SER A 60 35.42 1.68 52.23
N VAL A 61 35.41 2.02 50.95
CA VAL A 61 35.64 1.06 49.84
C VAL A 61 37.07 1.19 49.35
N PRO A 62 37.91 0.13 49.43
CA PRO A 62 39.27 0.17 48.91
C PRO A 62 39.32 0.33 47.38
N ALA A 63 40.42 0.88 46.86
CA ALA A 63 40.61 1.14 45.42
C ALA A 63 40.35 -0.09 44.52
N ASN A 64 40.69 -1.31 44.96
CA ASN A 64 40.49 -2.54 44.20
C ASN A 64 39.01 -2.95 44.06
N ARG A 65 38.09 -2.35 44.83
CA ARG A 65 36.64 -2.63 44.82
C ARG A 65 35.80 -1.45 44.32
N LEU A 66 36.41 -0.45 43.67
CA LEU A 66 35.67 0.71 43.14
C LEU A 66 34.63 0.35 42.07
N HIS A 67 34.73 -0.82 41.41
CA HIS A 67 33.71 -1.31 40.48
C HIS A 67 32.35 -1.60 41.15
N LEU A 68 32.33 -1.75 42.48
CA LEU A 68 31.12 -1.90 43.31
C LEU A 68 30.46 -0.56 43.66
N VAL A 69 31.05 0.56 43.24
CA VAL A 69 30.56 1.91 43.54
C VAL A 69 29.85 2.47 42.31
N ALA A 70 28.69 3.07 42.54
CA ALA A 70 27.98 3.91 41.59
C ALA A 70 28.06 5.37 42.04
N VAL A 71 28.32 6.28 41.11
CA VAL A 71 28.34 7.73 41.37
C VAL A 71 27.17 8.35 40.61
N ASN A 72 26.31 9.07 41.31
CA ASN A 72 25.17 9.74 40.67
C ASN A 72 25.58 11.08 40.03
N ALA A 73 24.67 11.72 39.30
CA ALA A 73 24.91 13.00 38.64
C ALA A 73 25.26 14.17 39.59
N ARG A 74 25.01 14.01 40.91
CA ARG A 74 25.37 14.99 41.96
C ARG A 74 26.76 14.73 42.56
N GLY A 75 27.47 13.72 42.09
CA GLY A 75 28.79 13.33 42.61
C GLY A 75 28.72 12.50 43.90
N GLU A 76 27.55 12.01 44.31
CA GLU A 76 27.42 11.18 45.51
C GLU A 76 27.77 9.72 45.17
N ALA A 77 28.74 9.16 45.88
CA ALA A 77 29.16 7.77 45.75
C ALA A 77 28.31 6.84 46.63
N ARG A 78 27.78 5.78 46.02
CA ARG A 78 26.92 4.78 46.68
C ARG A 78 27.38 3.37 46.33
N LEU A 79 27.21 2.44 47.26
CA LEU A 79 27.45 1.03 46.99
C LEU A 79 26.35 0.49 46.04
N LYS A 80 26.72 -0.34 45.05
CA LYS A 80 25.82 -0.93 44.04
C LYS A 80 24.91 -2.01 44.64
N LEU A 81 23.97 -1.58 45.47
CA LEU A 81 22.92 -2.43 46.06
C LEU A 81 21.55 -2.19 45.40
N SER A 82 21.38 -1.08 44.68
CA SER A 82 20.17 -0.76 43.93
C SER A 82 20.55 -0.15 42.56
N PRO A 83 19.88 -0.53 41.46
CA PRO A 83 18.89 -1.61 41.39
C PRO A 83 19.55 -2.97 41.71
N ARG A 84 18.77 -3.90 42.27
CA ARG A 84 19.21 -5.27 42.50
C ARG A 84 18.81 -6.17 41.34
N PHE A 85 19.64 -7.14 41.04
CA PHE A 85 19.40 -8.11 39.99
C PHE A 85 19.21 -9.50 40.59
N GLU A 86 18.19 -10.21 40.15
CA GLU A 86 17.87 -11.56 40.60
C GLU A 86 17.77 -12.49 39.39
N ALA A 87 18.36 -13.69 39.49
CA ALA A 87 18.19 -14.73 38.49
C ALA A 87 16.94 -15.55 38.83
N ASP A 88 16.01 -15.65 37.89
CA ASP A 88 14.82 -16.49 37.99
C ASP A 88 15.18 -17.99 37.77
N GLU A 89 14.29 -18.91 38.12
CA GLU A 89 14.48 -20.36 37.94
C GLU A 89 14.79 -20.76 36.48
N GLY A 90 14.36 -19.92 35.53
CA GLY A 90 14.66 -20.04 34.10
C GLY A 90 15.90 -19.28 33.60
N GLN A 91 16.85 -18.92 34.48
CA GLN A 91 18.08 -18.16 34.18
C GLN A 91 17.88 -16.75 33.61
N ARG A 92 16.66 -16.21 33.63
CA ARG A 92 16.37 -14.85 33.20
C ARG A 92 16.67 -13.87 34.32
N ILE A 93 17.50 -12.87 34.04
CA ILE A 93 17.87 -11.85 35.04
C ILE A 93 16.80 -10.76 35.08
N ARG A 94 16.23 -10.51 36.26
CA ARG A 94 15.24 -9.46 36.52
C ARG A 94 15.91 -8.29 37.24
N ARG A 95 15.60 -7.06 36.80
CA ARG A 95 16.04 -5.82 37.43
C ARG A 95 14.94 -5.36 38.39
N ILE A 96 15.29 -5.15 39.66
CA ILE A 96 14.39 -4.67 40.71
C ILE A 96 14.98 -3.36 41.25
N GLU A 97 14.21 -2.27 41.22
CA GLU A 97 14.72 -0.95 41.62
C GLU A 97 14.99 -0.82 43.13
N GLU A 98 14.45 -1.72 43.94
CA GLU A 98 14.51 -1.65 45.39
C GLU A 98 15.86 -2.13 45.97
N PRO A 99 16.33 -1.54 47.08
CA PRO A 99 17.47 -2.05 47.84
C PRO A 99 17.23 -3.48 48.39
N PRO A 100 18.29 -4.22 48.77
CA PRO A 100 18.15 -5.50 49.45
C PRO A 100 17.52 -5.32 50.85
N SER A 101 16.73 -6.30 51.28
CA SER A 101 16.12 -6.35 52.61
C SER A 101 16.77 -7.44 53.44
N TYR A 102 17.05 -7.15 54.72
CA TYR A 102 17.68 -8.08 55.66
C TYR A 102 16.84 -8.29 56.92
N ASP A 103 16.88 -9.51 57.48
CA ASP A 103 16.20 -9.87 58.74
C ASP A 103 17.01 -9.58 60.01
N SER A 104 18.25 -9.10 59.84
CA SER A 104 19.11 -8.54 60.88
C SER A 104 20.08 -7.54 60.25
N PRO A 105 20.70 -6.62 61.02
CA PRO A 105 21.69 -5.70 60.48
C PRO A 105 22.87 -6.44 59.80
N PRO A 106 23.10 -6.25 58.49
CA PRO A 106 24.15 -6.95 57.77
C PRO A 106 25.54 -6.40 58.13
N THR A 107 26.55 -7.26 58.07
CA THR A 107 27.95 -6.84 58.21
C THR A 107 28.45 -6.13 56.96
N ILE A 108 29.53 -5.36 57.09
CA ILE A 108 30.16 -4.66 55.95
C ILE A 108 30.59 -5.65 54.86
N ASP A 109 31.13 -6.81 55.22
CA ASP A 109 31.54 -7.85 54.27
C ASP A 109 30.36 -8.52 53.56
N GLN A 110 29.20 -8.62 54.22
CA GLN A 110 27.96 -9.08 53.59
C GLN A 110 27.48 -8.06 52.56
N LEU A 111 27.53 -6.76 52.86
CA LEU A 111 27.18 -5.71 51.90
C LEU A 111 28.14 -5.70 50.68
N PHE A 112 29.44 -5.93 50.90
CA PHE A 112 30.39 -6.06 49.79
C PHE A 112 30.16 -7.30 48.95
N SER A 113 29.89 -8.45 49.58
CA SER A 113 29.56 -9.69 48.88
C SER A 113 28.29 -9.53 48.04
N GLU A 114 27.26 -8.88 48.60
CA GLU A 114 26.02 -8.61 47.89
C GLU A 114 26.23 -7.66 46.71
N ALA A 115 26.98 -6.57 46.91
CA ALA A 115 27.30 -5.63 45.84
C ALA A 115 28.11 -6.29 44.71
N ALA A 116 29.01 -7.22 45.05
CA ALA A 116 29.78 -7.99 44.06
C ALA A 116 28.87 -8.91 43.24
N ARG A 117 28.02 -9.71 43.91
CA ARG A 117 27.01 -10.55 43.24
C ARG A 117 26.10 -9.72 42.34
N ASN A 118 25.61 -8.59 42.86
CA ASN A 118 24.74 -7.68 42.13
C ASN A 118 25.44 -7.09 40.89
N HIS A 119 26.73 -6.73 41.00
CA HIS A 119 27.51 -6.23 39.87
C HIS A 119 27.74 -7.29 38.79
N GLU A 120 27.95 -8.55 39.15
CA GLU A 120 28.05 -9.66 38.20
C GLU A 120 26.74 -9.87 37.43
N LEU A 121 25.62 -9.86 38.15
CA LEU A 121 24.28 -10.00 37.55
C LEU A 121 23.90 -8.80 36.66
N ASP A 122 24.27 -7.57 37.03
CA ASP A 122 24.12 -6.40 36.15
C ASP A 122 24.88 -6.58 34.83
N ARG A 123 26.16 -7.01 34.89
CA ARG A 123 26.95 -7.26 33.68
C ARG A 123 26.32 -8.33 32.79
N ALA A 124 25.84 -9.42 33.37
CA ALA A 124 25.14 -10.47 32.63
C ALA A 124 23.83 -9.97 32.02
N TYR A 125 23.03 -9.18 32.75
CA TYR A 125 21.80 -8.56 32.25
C TYR A 125 22.06 -7.63 31.04
N GLN A 126 23.09 -6.78 31.12
CA GLN A 126 23.45 -5.89 30.02
C GLN A 126 23.95 -6.68 28.80
N ALA A 127 24.76 -7.72 29.03
CA ALA A 127 25.23 -8.61 27.98
C ALA A 127 24.06 -9.31 27.26
N GLU A 128 23.12 -9.90 27.99
CA GLU A 128 21.91 -10.54 27.43
C GLU A 128 21.09 -9.55 26.58
N ARG A 129 20.90 -8.32 27.06
CA ARG A 129 20.18 -7.29 26.29
C ARG A 129 20.94 -6.82 25.05
N SER A 130 22.26 -6.70 25.11
CA SER A 130 23.06 -6.39 23.92
C SER A 130 22.98 -7.52 22.90
N ALA A 131 23.14 -8.77 23.32
CA ALA A 131 23.04 -9.95 22.46
C ALA A 131 21.64 -10.07 21.83
N GLY A 132 20.57 -9.83 22.60
CA GLY A 132 19.21 -9.83 22.09
C GLY A 132 18.94 -8.71 21.06
N ARG A 133 19.52 -7.52 21.26
CA ARG A 133 19.44 -6.43 20.27
C ARG A 133 20.20 -6.77 18.99
N THR A 134 21.40 -7.32 19.10
CA THR A 134 22.21 -7.77 17.96
C THR A 134 21.47 -8.85 17.19
N LYS A 135 21.00 -9.91 17.87
CA LYS A 135 20.23 -11.00 17.25
C LYS A 135 19.00 -10.49 16.49
N ARG A 136 18.24 -9.55 17.05
CA ARG A 136 17.08 -8.96 16.34
C ARG A 136 17.49 -8.21 15.07
N ARG A 137 18.56 -7.41 15.14
CA ARG A 137 19.08 -6.67 13.97
C ARG A 137 19.61 -7.62 12.91
N ASP A 138 20.28 -8.70 13.31
CA ASP A 138 20.81 -9.71 12.40
C ASP A 138 19.67 -10.46 11.72
N SER A 139 18.65 -10.91 12.46
CA SER A 139 17.47 -11.55 11.86
C SER A 139 16.68 -10.64 10.92
N GLU A 140 16.53 -9.35 11.26
CA GLU A 140 15.90 -8.36 10.37
C GLU A 140 16.71 -8.17 9.07
N ARG A 141 18.03 -8.11 9.19
CA ARG A 141 18.96 -7.99 8.06
C ARG A 141 18.94 -9.23 7.17
N GLU A 142 18.96 -10.43 7.75
CA GLU A 142 18.85 -11.70 7.03
C GLU A 142 17.55 -11.75 6.22
N TRP A 143 16.41 -11.46 6.86
CA TRP A 143 15.12 -11.42 6.18
C TRP A 143 15.08 -10.39 5.04
N ARG A 144 15.62 -9.17 5.25
CA ARG A 144 15.70 -8.15 4.19
C ARG A 144 16.55 -8.64 3.01
N ASN A 145 17.64 -9.36 3.28
CA ASN A 145 18.50 -9.92 2.25
C ASN A 145 17.79 -11.04 1.45
N GLU A 146 16.97 -11.86 2.09
CA GLU A 146 16.13 -12.86 1.41
C GLU A 146 15.12 -12.20 0.47
N VAL A 147 14.42 -11.16 0.96
CA VAL A 147 13.47 -10.38 0.15
C VAL A 147 14.18 -9.73 -1.05
N ALA A 148 15.36 -9.15 -0.83
CA ALA A 148 16.16 -8.56 -1.88
C ALA A 148 16.58 -9.58 -2.94
N ALA A 149 17.10 -10.74 -2.52
CA ALA A 149 17.50 -11.80 -3.41
C ALA A 149 16.32 -12.30 -4.26
N ALA A 150 15.15 -12.50 -3.64
CA ALA A 150 13.94 -12.91 -4.35
C ALA A 150 13.50 -11.88 -5.42
N PHE A 151 13.54 -10.59 -5.09
CA PHE A 151 13.21 -9.52 -6.03
C PHE A 151 14.18 -9.44 -7.22
N LEU A 152 15.48 -9.56 -6.95
CA LEU A 152 16.52 -9.51 -7.98
C LEU A 152 16.47 -10.74 -8.88
N ALA A 153 16.12 -11.92 -8.33
CA ALA A 153 16.01 -13.17 -9.07
C ALA A 153 14.80 -13.23 -10.02
N ASP A 154 13.69 -12.55 -9.69
CA ASP A 154 12.47 -12.55 -10.49
C ASP A 154 12.29 -11.23 -11.26
N PRO A 155 12.51 -11.20 -12.59
CA PRO A 155 12.35 -10.01 -13.41
C PRO A 155 10.92 -9.48 -13.50
N SER A 156 9.91 -10.28 -13.13
CA SER A 156 8.51 -9.89 -13.17
C SER A 156 8.10 -9.05 -11.96
N GLN A 157 8.83 -9.15 -10.84
CA GLN A 157 8.53 -8.36 -9.65
C GLN A 157 8.70 -6.87 -9.89
N ARG A 158 7.84 -6.09 -9.23
CA ARG A 158 7.80 -4.62 -9.32
C ARG A 158 7.76 -4.01 -7.93
N ALA A 159 8.47 -2.91 -7.77
CA ALA A 159 8.30 -2.03 -6.64
C ALA A 159 6.97 -1.27 -6.73
N LEU A 160 6.53 -0.70 -5.61
CA LEU A 160 5.38 0.19 -5.59
C LEU A 160 5.58 1.36 -6.56
N VAL A 161 4.49 1.73 -7.25
CA VAL A 161 4.46 2.91 -8.14
C VAL A 161 4.42 4.21 -7.33
N HIS A 162 3.85 4.17 -6.12
CA HIS A 162 3.75 5.29 -5.20
C HIS A 162 4.16 4.88 -3.78
N PRO A 163 5.25 5.44 -3.22
CA PRO A 163 6.16 6.42 -3.85
C PRO A 163 6.92 5.80 -5.04
N SER A 164 7.20 6.60 -6.08
CA SER A 164 7.87 6.10 -7.28
C SER A 164 9.30 5.66 -6.97
N PRO A 165 9.77 4.52 -7.51
CA PRO A 165 11.12 4.06 -7.27
C PRO A 165 12.15 5.06 -7.80
N SER A 166 13.25 5.18 -7.09
CA SER A 166 14.42 5.96 -7.49
C SER A 166 15.67 5.09 -7.39
N PRO A 167 16.80 5.48 -8.01
CA PRO A 167 18.05 4.74 -7.86
C PRO A 167 18.53 4.57 -6.41
N LYS A 168 18.03 5.39 -5.48
CA LYS A 168 18.45 5.38 -4.07
C LYS A 168 17.47 4.67 -3.16
N ARG A 169 16.17 4.73 -3.47
CA ARG A 169 15.09 4.26 -2.60
C ARG A 169 13.96 3.65 -3.38
N CYS A 170 13.41 2.56 -2.86
CA CYS A 170 12.16 1.99 -3.33
C CYS A 170 11.42 1.28 -2.20
N VAL A 171 10.17 0.92 -2.45
CA VAL A 171 9.36 0.13 -1.53
C VAL A 171 8.84 -1.11 -2.25
N LEU A 172 9.08 -2.29 -1.68
CA LEU A 172 8.53 -3.55 -2.14
C LEU A 172 7.34 -3.96 -1.26
N VAL A 173 6.40 -4.70 -1.85
CA VAL A 173 5.31 -5.36 -1.13
C VAL A 173 5.65 -6.83 -0.97
N THR A 174 5.65 -7.32 0.26
CA THR A 174 5.90 -8.72 0.61
C THR A 174 4.70 -9.29 1.36
N SER A 175 4.71 -10.59 1.64
CA SER A 175 3.69 -11.24 2.48
C SER A 175 3.62 -10.70 3.91
N GLN A 176 4.72 -10.13 4.41
CA GLN A 176 4.82 -9.56 5.75
C GLN A 176 4.54 -8.04 5.79
N GLY A 177 4.29 -7.43 4.63
CA GLY A 177 3.97 -6.01 4.52
C GLY A 177 4.91 -5.26 3.58
N ARG A 178 5.11 -3.96 3.85
CA ARG A 178 5.91 -3.09 2.99
C ARG A 178 7.34 -3.02 3.52
N VAL A 179 8.30 -3.18 2.62
CA VAL A 179 9.74 -3.10 2.94
C VAL A 179 10.36 -1.98 2.13
N GLN A 180 10.91 -0.99 2.83
CA GLN A 180 11.70 0.07 2.20
C GLN A 180 13.15 -0.39 2.07
N PHE A 181 13.73 -0.15 0.90
CA PHE A 181 15.16 -0.32 0.64
C PHE A 181 15.82 1.05 0.40
N ASP A 182 17.01 1.24 0.95
CA ASP A 182 17.85 2.43 0.79
C ASP A 182 19.28 2.03 0.43
N ALA A 183 19.76 2.48 -0.73
CA ALA A 183 21.09 2.16 -1.25
C ALA A 183 22.25 2.72 -0.41
N HIS A 184 21.97 3.60 0.57
CA HIS A 184 22.96 4.12 1.50
C HIS A 184 23.02 3.31 2.81
N ASP A 185 21.86 2.92 3.34
CA ASP A 185 21.76 2.27 4.65
C ASP A 185 21.85 0.74 4.55
N ASP A 186 21.50 0.17 3.40
CA ASP A 186 21.50 -1.28 3.17
C ASP A 186 22.85 -1.81 2.63
N ASP A 187 23.18 -3.03 3.03
CA ASP A 187 24.29 -3.81 2.49
C ASP A 187 23.82 -4.73 1.34
N LEU A 188 24.76 -5.34 0.63
CA LEU A 188 24.42 -6.29 -0.44
C LEU A 188 23.72 -7.54 0.12
N PRO A 189 22.71 -8.09 -0.59
CA PRO A 189 22.18 -7.67 -1.89
C PRO A 189 21.10 -6.57 -1.83
N ALA A 190 20.60 -6.21 -0.64
CA ALA A 190 19.54 -5.22 -0.44
C ALA A 190 19.85 -3.84 -1.07
N ARG A 191 21.13 -3.45 -1.08
CA ARG A 191 21.62 -2.22 -1.70
C ARG A 191 21.31 -2.06 -3.20
N ASP A 192 21.20 -3.16 -3.95
CA ASP A 192 21.00 -3.13 -5.41
C ASP A 192 19.53 -3.05 -5.82
N VAL A 193 18.62 -3.37 -4.89
CA VAL A 193 17.16 -3.39 -5.12
C VAL A 193 16.63 -2.05 -5.65
N PRO A 194 16.98 -0.87 -5.09
CA PRO A 194 16.46 0.39 -5.59
C PRO A 194 16.83 0.71 -7.04
N ALA A 195 18.08 0.46 -7.43
CA ALA A 195 18.55 0.70 -8.79
C ALA A 195 17.83 -0.20 -9.80
N GLU A 196 17.67 -1.47 -9.46
CA GLU A 196 16.95 -2.46 -10.28
C GLU A 196 15.46 -2.12 -10.39
N ALA A 197 14.80 -1.81 -9.27
CA ALA A 197 13.41 -1.39 -9.24
C ALA A 197 13.15 -0.16 -10.11
N HIS A 198 14.02 0.85 -10.02
CA HIS A 198 13.94 2.04 -10.85
C HIS A 198 14.15 1.75 -12.34
N ARG A 199 15.08 0.85 -12.70
CA ARG A 199 15.28 0.42 -14.09
C ARG A 199 14.00 -0.21 -14.66
N ARG A 200 13.42 -1.17 -13.93
CA ARG A 200 12.16 -1.84 -14.33
C ARG A 200 11.01 -0.84 -14.48
N PHE A 201 10.86 0.06 -13.51
CA PHE A 201 9.84 1.11 -13.54
C PHE A 201 9.97 2.02 -14.78
N ARG A 202 11.19 2.45 -15.12
CA ARG A 202 11.41 3.28 -16.32
C ARG A 202 11.10 2.53 -17.61
N ALA A 203 11.45 1.25 -17.70
CA ALA A 203 11.11 0.41 -18.84
C ALA A 203 9.58 0.30 -19.01
N ASP A 204 8.85 0.06 -17.92
CA ASP A 204 7.38 0.00 -17.95
C ASP A 204 6.77 1.34 -18.40
N LEU A 205 7.28 2.47 -17.91
CA LEU A 205 6.82 3.80 -18.34
C LEU A 205 7.09 4.06 -19.83
N GLN A 206 8.23 3.64 -20.34
CA GLN A 206 8.56 3.75 -21.77
C GLN A 206 7.61 2.88 -22.60
N ASN A 207 7.38 1.64 -22.21
CA ASN A 207 6.45 0.73 -22.88
C ASN A 207 5.02 1.28 -22.87
N ALA A 208 4.57 1.83 -21.75
CA ALA A 208 3.24 2.44 -21.65
C ALA A 208 3.10 3.68 -22.55
N ARG A 209 4.14 4.51 -22.66
CA ARG A 209 4.16 5.66 -23.57
C ARG A 209 4.14 5.23 -25.03
N ALA A 210 4.94 4.23 -25.39
CA ALA A 210 4.97 3.68 -26.75
C ALA A 210 3.61 3.13 -27.16
N ARG A 211 2.96 2.31 -26.30
CA ARG A 211 1.60 1.79 -26.54
C ARG A 211 0.59 2.91 -26.77
N LYS A 212 0.57 3.92 -25.90
CA LYS A 212 -0.32 5.08 -26.06
C LYS A 212 -0.06 5.86 -27.36
N GLN A 213 1.19 5.92 -27.82
CA GLN A 213 1.52 6.54 -29.10
C GLN A 213 1.01 5.72 -30.27
N THR A 214 1.22 4.41 -30.26
CA THR A 214 0.69 3.49 -31.28
C THR A 214 -0.83 3.56 -31.34
N GLU A 215 -1.52 3.46 -30.20
CA GLU A 215 -2.98 3.55 -30.11
C GLU A 215 -3.52 4.87 -30.68
N ARG A 216 -2.85 6.00 -30.42
CA ARG A 216 -3.22 7.30 -30.98
C ARG A 216 -2.99 7.37 -32.48
N ALA A 217 -1.85 6.86 -32.97
CA ALA A 217 -1.54 6.82 -34.39
C ALA A 217 -2.55 5.95 -35.15
N ASP A 218 -2.89 4.78 -34.61
CA ASP A 218 -3.90 3.89 -35.16
C ASP A 218 -5.29 4.54 -35.14
N GLY A 219 -5.66 5.22 -34.05
CA GLY A 219 -6.92 5.94 -33.94
C GLY A 219 -7.05 7.05 -35.00
N LEU A 220 -5.99 7.83 -35.21
CA LEU A 220 -5.95 8.86 -36.27
C LEU A 220 -6.02 8.25 -37.66
N ARG A 221 -5.29 7.16 -37.91
CA ARG A 221 -5.33 6.44 -39.19
C ARG A 221 -6.75 5.95 -39.51
N VAL A 222 -7.41 5.28 -38.56
CA VAL A 222 -8.80 4.80 -38.73
C VAL A 222 -9.77 5.97 -38.94
N HIS A 223 -9.56 7.09 -38.26
CA HIS A 223 -10.39 8.29 -38.46
C HIS A 223 -10.24 8.87 -39.88
N GLU A 224 -9.00 8.99 -40.37
CA GLU A 224 -8.73 9.48 -41.72
C GLU A 224 -9.24 8.52 -42.80
N GLU A 225 -9.06 7.21 -42.62
CA GLU A 225 -9.62 6.19 -43.52
C GLU A 225 -11.15 6.30 -43.62
N ARG A 226 -11.84 6.51 -42.50
CA ARG A 226 -13.30 6.73 -42.47
C ARG A 226 -13.69 8.01 -43.20
N LYS A 227 -12.98 9.11 -42.94
CA LYS A 227 -13.24 10.41 -43.59
C LYS A 227 -13.07 10.31 -45.10
N GLN A 228 -12.02 9.64 -45.56
CA GLN A 228 -11.78 9.40 -47.00
C GLN A 228 -12.87 8.53 -47.63
N ALA A 229 -13.30 7.46 -46.95
CA ALA A 229 -14.38 6.61 -47.44
C ALA A 229 -15.71 7.38 -47.59
N ILE A 230 -16.02 8.27 -46.63
CA ILE A 230 -17.21 9.12 -46.69
C ILE A 230 -17.09 10.15 -47.81
N ALA A 231 -15.94 10.80 -47.95
CA ALA A 231 -15.71 11.76 -49.03
C ALA A 231 -15.87 11.11 -50.42
N ALA A 232 -15.33 9.89 -50.60
CA ALA A 232 -15.47 9.13 -51.85
C ALA A 232 -16.94 8.75 -52.13
N TRP A 233 -17.69 8.35 -51.10
CA TRP A 233 -19.11 8.07 -51.23
C TRP A 233 -19.92 9.33 -51.57
N VAL A 234 -19.70 10.45 -50.88
CA VAL A 234 -20.41 11.72 -51.15
C VAL A 234 -20.15 12.20 -52.58
N ALA A 235 -18.93 12.07 -53.08
CA ALA A 235 -18.58 12.47 -54.43
C ALA A 235 -19.36 11.69 -55.51
N THR A 236 -19.64 10.41 -55.26
CA THR A 236 -20.24 9.48 -56.23
C THR A 236 -21.75 9.33 -56.07
N GLN A 237 -22.26 9.29 -54.84
CA GLN A 237 -23.65 8.96 -54.50
C GLN A 237 -24.39 10.11 -53.80
N GLY A 238 -23.67 11.13 -53.30
CA GLY A 238 -24.28 12.24 -52.58
C GLY A 238 -25.14 13.14 -53.46
N SER A 239 -26.17 13.76 -52.87
CA SER A 239 -26.98 14.77 -53.55
C SER A 239 -26.14 15.97 -53.98
N SER A 240 -26.67 16.81 -54.88
CA SER A 240 -25.99 18.07 -55.28
C SER A 240 -25.69 18.97 -54.07
N GLU A 241 -26.65 19.09 -53.15
CA GLU A 241 -26.51 19.85 -51.91
C GLU A 241 -25.47 19.25 -50.96
N GLN A 242 -25.47 17.93 -50.78
CA GLN A 242 -24.47 17.24 -49.95
C GLN A 242 -23.06 17.43 -50.50
N ARG A 243 -22.89 17.30 -51.83
CA ARG A 243 -21.60 17.54 -52.49
C ARG A 243 -21.12 18.99 -52.31
N ALA A 244 -22.02 19.97 -52.45
CA ALA A 244 -21.68 21.38 -52.24
C ALA A 244 -21.27 21.67 -50.79
N ARG A 245 -22.02 21.17 -49.80
CA ARG A 245 -21.68 21.33 -48.38
C ARG A 245 -20.41 20.59 -48.00
N HIS A 246 -20.17 19.41 -48.56
CA HIS A 246 -18.91 18.67 -48.36
C HIS A 246 -17.71 19.44 -48.93
N ALA A 247 -17.83 20.00 -50.13
CA ALA A 247 -16.79 20.85 -50.73
C ALA A 247 -16.50 22.11 -49.90
N ALA A 248 -17.51 22.65 -49.22
CA ALA A 248 -17.37 23.77 -48.28
C ALA A 248 -16.90 23.36 -46.87
N GLY A 249 -16.73 22.06 -46.58
CA GLY A 249 -16.39 21.55 -45.24
C GLY A 249 -17.52 21.68 -44.21
N LEU A 250 -18.76 21.84 -44.67
CA LEU A 250 -19.96 22.09 -43.85
C LEU A 250 -20.93 20.90 -43.79
N LEU A 251 -20.61 19.76 -44.40
CA LEU A 251 -21.43 18.55 -44.30
C LEU A 251 -21.05 17.77 -43.02
N PRO A 252 -21.97 17.60 -42.04
CA PRO A 252 -21.71 16.77 -40.87
C PRO A 252 -21.47 15.31 -41.27
N MET A 253 -20.52 14.66 -40.60
CA MET A 253 -20.15 13.27 -40.87
C MET A 253 -21.35 12.34 -40.62
N GLU A 254 -22.12 12.61 -39.56
CA GLU A 254 -23.31 11.85 -39.17
C GLU A 254 -24.39 11.88 -40.24
N GLU A 255 -24.57 13.02 -40.92
CA GLU A 255 -25.55 13.15 -42.00
C GLU A 255 -25.14 12.28 -43.21
N ALA A 256 -23.86 12.32 -43.58
CA ALA A 256 -23.35 11.48 -44.65
C ALA A 256 -23.46 9.98 -44.31
N ILE A 257 -23.18 9.60 -43.05
CA ILE A 257 -23.35 8.21 -42.58
C ILE A 257 -24.82 7.79 -42.60
N GLU A 258 -25.76 8.64 -42.21
CA GLU A 258 -27.19 8.29 -42.26
C GLU A 258 -27.64 8.13 -43.72
N ALA A 259 -27.21 8.98 -44.64
CA ALA A 259 -27.50 8.85 -46.06
C ALA A 259 -26.88 7.59 -46.69
N MET A 260 -25.63 7.26 -46.32
CA MET A 260 -25.00 5.97 -46.67
C MET A 260 -25.82 4.80 -46.14
N THR A 261 -26.31 4.90 -44.90
CA THR A 261 -27.10 3.86 -44.24
C THR A 261 -28.47 3.69 -44.91
N ASP A 262 -29.12 4.79 -45.29
CA ASP A 262 -30.37 4.78 -46.06
C ASP A 262 -30.20 4.10 -47.42
N GLN A 263 -29.12 4.43 -48.14
CA GLN A 263 -28.83 3.78 -49.41
C GLN A 263 -28.52 2.28 -49.24
N ALA A 264 -27.64 1.93 -48.29
CA ALA A 264 -27.20 0.56 -48.06
C ALA A 264 -28.36 -0.37 -47.64
N PHE A 265 -29.34 0.16 -46.91
CA PHE A 265 -30.48 -0.60 -46.42
C PHE A 265 -31.81 -0.22 -47.09
N ALA A 266 -31.75 0.38 -48.29
CA ALA A 266 -32.95 0.79 -49.03
C ALA A 266 -33.91 -0.37 -49.31
N SER A 267 -33.40 -1.59 -49.56
CA SER A 267 -34.22 -2.80 -49.77
C SER A 267 -35.03 -3.19 -48.52
N LEU A 268 -34.66 -2.68 -47.35
CA LEU A 268 -35.33 -2.94 -46.08
C LEU A 268 -36.30 -1.81 -45.68
N ALA A 269 -36.58 -0.84 -46.56
CA ALA A 269 -37.42 0.31 -46.25
C ALA A 269 -38.84 -0.07 -45.78
N ALA A 270 -39.35 -1.25 -46.17
CA ALA A 270 -40.65 -1.76 -45.72
C ALA A 270 -40.65 -2.24 -44.26
N TYR A 271 -39.49 -2.51 -43.66
CA TYR A 271 -39.40 -2.99 -42.29
C TYR A 271 -39.45 -1.84 -41.27
N PRO A 272 -40.27 -1.94 -40.20
CA PRO A 272 -40.31 -0.93 -39.16
C PRO A 272 -38.95 -0.75 -38.47
N ARG A 273 -38.37 0.45 -38.55
CA ARG A 273 -37.11 0.80 -37.87
C ARG A 273 -37.32 0.82 -36.36
N TYR A 274 -36.39 0.21 -35.63
CA TYR A 274 -36.31 0.34 -34.18
C TYR A 274 -35.65 1.67 -33.82
N VAL A 275 -36.41 2.55 -33.17
CA VAL A 275 -35.89 3.82 -32.61
C VAL A 275 -35.60 3.60 -31.13
N ARG A 276 -34.45 4.11 -30.64
CA ARG A 276 -34.04 4.00 -29.23
C ARG A 276 -34.81 4.94 -28.31
N ASP A 277 -36.15 4.90 -28.35
CA ASP A 277 -37.05 5.68 -27.49
C ASP A 277 -37.56 4.84 -26.31
N GLY A 278 -36.61 4.24 -25.57
CA GLY A 278 -36.91 3.21 -24.58
C GLY A 278 -37.82 3.67 -23.44
N GLY A 279 -37.71 4.94 -23.02
CA GLY A 279 -38.54 5.50 -21.96
C GLY A 279 -40.01 5.60 -22.38
N ARG A 280 -40.28 6.13 -23.59
CA ARG A 280 -41.64 6.25 -24.12
C ARG A 280 -42.27 4.88 -24.38
N CYS A 281 -41.51 3.94 -24.96
CA CYS A 281 -41.98 2.57 -25.18
C CYS A 281 -42.33 1.87 -23.86
N LEU A 282 -41.45 1.97 -22.85
CA LEU A 282 -41.70 1.37 -21.54
C LEU A 282 -42.89 2.01 -20.84
N GLN A 283 -43.02 3.34 -20.89
CA GLN A 283 -44.17 4.04 -20.32
C GLN A 283 -45.49 3.57 -20.96
N ALA A 284 -45.55 3.54 -22.30
CA ALA A 284 -46.73 3.09 -23.02
C ALA A 284 -47.11 1.64 -22.66
N PHE A 285 -46.12 0.76 -22.50
CA PHE A 285 -46.32 -0.62 -22.05
C PHE A 285 -46.85 -0.71 -20.63
N LEU A 286 -46.26 0.02 -19.67
CA LEU A 286 -46.69 0.00 -18.27
C LEU A 286 -48.15 0.45 -18.12
N ARG A 287 -48.53 1.50 -18.84
CA ARG A 287 -49.89 2.06 -18.78
C ARG A 287 -50.99 1.12 -19.30
N GLN A 288 -50.64 0.03 -19.98
CA GLN A 288 -51.59 -1.02 -20.34
C GLN A 288 -52.10 -1.80 -19.12
N SER A 289 -51.36 -1.77 -18.01
CA SER A 289 -51.77 -2.39 -16.74
C SER A 289 -52.49 -1.37 -15.85
N PRO A 290 -53.68 -1.67 -15.30
CA PRO A 290 -54.41 -0.76 -14.41
C PRO A 290 -53.57 -0.27 -13.21
N ARG A 291 -52.66 -1.12 -12.72
CA ARG A 291 -51.76 -0.78 -11.60
C ARG A 291 -50.78 0.35 -11.93
N TYR A 292 -50.43 0.52 -13.20
CA TYR A 292 -49.42 1.48 -13.68
C TYR A 292 -49.98 2.45 -14.73
N ALA A 293 -51.30 2.67 -14.74
CA ALA A 293 -51.99 3.53 -15.71
C ALA A 293 -51.45 4.98 -15.75
N GLU A 294 -50.98 5.48 -14.61
CA GLU A 294 -50.39 6.82 -14.46
C GLU A 294 -48.85 6.81 -14.45
N ALA A 295 -48.21 5.72 -14.88
CA ALA A 295 -46.75 5.63 -14.88
C ALA A 295 -46.14 6.73 -15.73
N VAL A 296 -45.09 7.37 -15.19
CA VAL A 296 -44.24 8.34 -15.90
C VAL A 296 -42.82 7.81 -15.82
N VAL A 297 -42.19 7.57 -16.98
CA VAL A 297 -40.83 7.02 -17.05
C VAL A 297 -39.89 8.11 -17.53
N ALA A 298 -39.12 8.70 -16.62
CA ALA A 298 -38.08 9.66 -17.01
C ALA A 298 -36.88 8.94 -17.67
N PRO A 299 -36.04 9.65 -18.44
CA PRO A 299 -34.86 9.06 -19.10
C PRO A 299 -33.88 8.36 -18.15
N THR A 300 -33.82 8.80 -16.88
CA THR A 300 -32.97 8.22 -15.83
C THR A 300 -33.60 7.04 -15.10
N ASP A 301 -34.90 6.84 -15.26
CA ASP A 301 -35.70 5.95 -14.43
C ASP A 301 -35.84 4.55 -15.03
N PHE A 302 -35.19 4.29 -16.16
CA PHE A 302 -35.23 2.99 -16.80
C PHE A 302 -33.84 2.52 -17.22
N LYS A 303 -33.71 1.21 -17.34
CA LYS A 303 -32.52 0.56 -17.88
C LYS A 303 -32.91 -0.24 -19.12
N SER A 304 -32.16 -0.06 -20.21
CA SER A 304 -32.25 -0.88 -21.41
C SER A 304 -31.04 -1.82 -21.49
N VAL A 305 -31.30 -3.11 -21.59
CA VAL A 305 -30.28 -4.15 -21.78
C VAL A 305 -30.53 -4.83 -23.11
N GLY A 306 -29.50 -4.91 -23.96
CA GLY A 306 -29.57 -5.65 -25.23
C GLY A 306 -28.62 -6.84 -25.23
N ARG A 307 -29.07 -7.99 -25.71
CA ARG A 307 -28.27 -9.21 -25.82
C ARG A 307 -28.57 -9.88 -27.16
N LYS A 308 -27.61 -10.61 -27.73
CA LYS A 308 -27.88 -11.50 -28.87
C LYS A 308 -28.86 -12.60 -28.42
N ALA A 309 -29.91 -12.83 -29.19
CA ALA A 309 -30.85 -13.90 -28.93
C ALA A 309 -30.19 -15.26 -29.17
N THR A 310 -30.45 -16.23 -28.28
CA THR A 310 -29.98 -17.62 -28.41
C THR A 310 -31.02 -18.53 -29.05
N THR A 311 -32.28 -18.09 -29.09
CA THR A 311 -33.41 -18.77 -29.70
C THR A 311 -34.19 -17.77 -30.55
N ALA A 312 -34.90 -18.27 -31.56
CA ALA A 312 -35.77 -17.48 -32.42
C ALA A 312 -37.07 -18.26 -32.63
N THR A 313 -38.20 -17.56 -32.70
CA THR A 313 -39.44 -18.16 -33.18
C THR A 313 -39.37 -18.41 -34.69
N ALA A 314 -40.28 -19.21 -35.24
CA ALA A 314 -40.35 -19.46 -36.68
C ALA A 314 -40.49 -18.15 -37.48
N ALA A 315 -41.31 -17.20 -36.99
CA ALA A 315 -41.49 -15.90 -37.62
C ALA A 315 -40.23 -15.01 -37.55
N GLN A 316 -39.55 -14.98 -36.40
CA GLN A 316 -38.30 -14.24 -36.23
C GLN A 316 -37.18 -14.80 -37.11
N TRP A 317 -37.11 -16.13 -37.22
CA TRP A 317 -36.14 -16.81 -38.08
C TRP A 317 -36.41 -16.54 -39.56
N ALA A 318 -37.67 -16.63 -40.00
CA ALA A 318 -38.07 -16.32 -41.36
C ALA A 318 -37.69 -14.88 -41.73
N GLN A 319 -38.02 -13.89 -40.88
CA GLN A 319 -37.67 -12.50 -41.13
C GLN A 319 -36.14 -12.28 -41.17
N LEU A 320 -35.38 -12.93 -40.29
CA LEU A 320 -33.92 -12.87 -40.32
C LEU A 320 -33.37 -13.35 -41.67
N GLN A 321 -33.90 -14.46 -42.20
CA GLN A 321 -33.51 -15.00 -43.50
C GLN A 321 -33.90 -14.07 -44.66
N GLU A 322 -35.11 -13.48 -44.61
CA GLU A 322 -35.56 -12.50 -45.61
C GLU A 322 -34.67 -11.26 -45.63
N VAL A 323 -34.32 -10.71 -44.47
CA VAL A 323 -33.41 -9.56 -44.36
C VAL A 323 -32.00 -9.91 -44.86
N GLN A 324 -31.50 -11.10 -44.53
CA GLN A 324 -30.20 -11.57 -44.99
C GLN A 324 -30.17 -11.77 -46.52
N ALA A 325 -31.27 -12.25 -47.11
CA ALA A 325 -31.41 -12.37 -48.56
C ALA A 325 -31.52 -11.00 -49.26
N ALA A 326 -32.21 -10.04 -48.64
CA ALA A 326 -32.39 -8.69 -49.18
C ALA A 326 -31.12 -7.82 -49.09
N VAL A 327 -30.21 -8.10 -48.16
CA VAL A 327 -28.91 -7.44 -48.03
C VAL A 327 -27.80 -8.48 -47.81
N PRO A 328 -27.37 -9.22 -48.86
CA PRO A 328 -26.42 -10.34 -48.71
C PRO A 328 -25.05 -9.94 -48.12
N ALA A 329 -24.65 -8.68 -48.30
CA ALA A 329 -23.39 -8.15 -47.78
C ALA A 329 -23.44 -7.76 -46.28
N ALA A 330 -24.61 -7.82 -45.65
CA ALA A 330 -24.79 -7.45 -44.24
C ALA A 330 -24.71 -8.66 -43.29
N SER A 331 -24.21 -8.40 -42.09
CA SER A 331 -24.41 -9.27 -40.94
C SER A 331 -25.73 -8.93 -40.27
N VAL A 332 -26.61 -9.92 -40.12
CA VAL A 332 -27.92 -9.79 -39.49
C VAL A 332 -27.93 -10.60 -38.20
N VAL A 333 -28.26 -9.96 -37.08
CA VAL A 333 -28.27 -10.61 -35.76
C VAL A 333 -29.56 -10.29 -35.02
N LEU A 334 -30.27 -11.33 -34.58
CA LEU A 334 -31.42 -11.18 -33.68
C LEU A 334 -30.95 -10.80 -32.28
N HIS A 335 -31.57 -9.76 -31.73
CA HIS A 335 -31.31 -9.23 -30.41
C HIS A 335 -32.59 -9.25 -29.58
N VAL A 336 -32.43 -9.51 -28.27
CA VAL A 336 -33.46 -9.28 -27.26
C VAL A 336 -33.12 -7.98 -26.54
N ARG A 337 -34.10 -7.08 -26.47
CA ARG A 337 -34.05 -5.83 -25.72
C ARG A 337 -34.97 -5.95 -24.52
N GLU A 338 -34.42 -5.76 -23.33
CA GLU A 338 -35.13 -5.77 -22.07
C GLU A 338 -35.12 -4.35 -21.51
N LEU A 339 -36.30 -3.78 -21.30
CA LEU A 339 -36.49 -2.47 -20.67
C LEU A 339 -37.13 -2.67 -19.30
N THR A 340 -36.44 -2.16 -18.28
CA THR A 340 -36.82 -2.31 -16.88
C THR A 340 -37.01 -0.94 -16.26
N TRP A 341 -38.14 -0.75 -15.57
CA TRP A 341 -38.39 0.45 -14.79
C TRP A 341 -37.66 0.32 -13.44
N LEU A 342 -36.82 1.29 -13.12
CA LEU A 342 -35.96 1.27 -11.93
C LEU A 342 -36.71 1.71 -10.67
N VAL A 343 -37.80 2.48 -10.83
CA VAL A 343 -38.58 3.05 -9.72
C VAL A 343 -39.40 1.97 -9.00
N ASP A 344 -39.99 1.02 -9.73
CA ASP A 344 -40.66 -0.15 -9.14
C ASP A 344 -40.08 -1.45 -9.74
N PRO A 345 -39.22 -2.18 -9.00
CA PRO A 345 -38.68 -3.47 -9.45
C PRO A 345 -39.73 -4.56 -9.69
N LYS A 346 -40.96 -4.39 -9.20
CA LYS A 346 -42.09 -5.31 -9.43
C LYS A 346 -42.89 -4.96 -10.69
N ALA A 347 -42.57 -3.86 -11.36
CA ALA A 347 -43.19 -3.52 -12.63
C ALA A 347 -42.81 -4.55 -13.71
N PRO A 348 -43.74 -4.89 -14.63
CA PRO A 348 -43.44 -5.80 -15.71
C PRO A 348 -42.35 -5.20 -16.60
N ARG A 349 -41.46 -6.07 -17.09
CA ARG A 349 -40.39 -5.68 -18.01
C ARG A 349 -40.91 -5.75 -19.43
N LEU A 350 -40.57 -4.77 -20.24
CA LEU A 350 -40.86 -4.81 -21.67
C LEU A 350 -39.72 -5.58 -22.36
N ILE A 351 -40.06 -6.70 -23.00
CA ILE A 351 -39.14 -7.49 -23.82
C ILE A 351 -39.50 -7.24 -25.29
N GLN A 352 -38.52 -6.85 -26.09
CA GLN A 352 -38.67 -6.64 -27.52
C GLN A 352 -37.61 -7.43 -28.27
N HIS A 353 -37.95 -7.91 -29.45
CA HIS A 353 -36.99 -8.54 -30.35
C HIS A 353 -36.66 -7.59 -31.50
N THR A 354 -35.38 -7.49 -31.85
CA THR A 354 -34.90 -6.61 -32.91
C THR A 354 -33.89 -7.30 -33.80
N LEU A 355 -33.87 -6.96 -35.09
CA LEU A 355 -32.82 -7.36 -36.01
C LEU A 355 -31.80 -6.24 -36.12
N VAL A 356 -30.58 -6.49 -35.67
CA VAL A 356 -29.43 -5.60 -35.87
C VAL A 356 -28.76 -5.97 -37.18
N VAL A 357 -28.83 -5.07 -38.15
CA VAL A 357 -28.23 -5.21 -39.47
C VAL A 357 -26.99 -4.32 -39.54
N SER A 358 -25.84 -4.91 -39.83
CA SER A 358 -24.56 -4.18 -39.94
C SER A 358 -23.85 -4.53 -41.24
N GLN A 359 -23.35 -3.54 -41.97
CA GLN A 359 -22.63 -3.72 -43.22
C GLN A 359 -21.42 -2.80 -43.27
N SER A 360 -20.28 -3.32 -43.72
CA SER A 360 -19.09 -2.50 -43.98
C SER A 360 -19.13 -1.94 -45.40
N VAL A 361 -18.94 -0.62 -45.52
CA VAL A 361 -18.76 0.10 -46.79
C VAL A 361 -17.43 0.84 -46.72
N GLY A 362 -16.40 0.25 -47.30
CA GLY A 362 -15.02 0.69 -47.10
C GLY A 362 -14.62 0.64 -45.62
N ALA A 363 -14.11 1.75 -45.09
CA ALA A 363 -13.72 1.89 -43.68
C ALA A 363 -14.90 2.22 -42.73
N VAL A 364 -16.11 2.40 -43.26
CA VAL A 364 -17.30 2.78 -42.48
C VAL A 364 -18.16 1.54 -42.23
N VAL A 365 -18.51 1.29 -40.97
CA VAL A 365 -19.50 0.27 -40.60
C VAL A 365 -20.84 0.95 -40.42
N LEU A 366 -21.77 0.67 -41.33
CA LEU A 366 -23.14 1.14 -41.28
C LEU A 366 -23.96 0.16 -40.44
N ARG A 367 -24.87 0.69 -39.62
CA ARG A 367 -25.70 -0.12 -38.73
C ARG A 367 -27.10 0.45 -38.62
N ARG A 368 -28.10 -0.41 -38.76
CA ARG A 368 -29.51 -0.10 -38.52
C ARG A 368 -30.18 -1.23 -37.75
N GLU A 369 -31.20 -0.88 -36.99
CA GLU A 369 -31.94 -1.83 -36.18
C GLU A 369 -33.42 -1.77 -36.58
N TYR A 370 -34.04 -2.95 -36.71
CA TYR A 370 -35.43 -3.11 -37.13
C TYR A 370 -36.20 -3.90 -36.07
N HIS A 371 -37.50 -3.66 -35.95
CA HIS A 371 -38.36 -4.50 -35.13
C HIS A 371 -38.46 -5.91 -35.72
N ALA A 372 -38.33 -6.91 -34.86
CA ALA A 372 -38.69 -8.28 -35.19
C ALA A 372 -40.09 -8.59 -34.67
N PRO A 373 -40.83 -9.54 -35.29
CA PRO A 373 -42.09 -10.04 -34.77
C PRO A 373 -41.95 -10.44 -33.30
N ASP A 374 -42.97 -10.07 -32.52
CA ASP A 374 -43.09 -10.55 -31.16
C ASP A 374 -43.24 -12.08 -31.16
N ALA A 375 -42.81 -12.68 -30.06
CA ALA A 375 -42.83 -14.13 -29.88
C ALA A 375 -44.23 -14.66 -29.57
#